data_AF-A0A9D4WJB7-F1
#
_entry.id   AF-A0A9D4WJB7-F1
#
_cell.length_a   1.000
_cell.length_b   1.000
_cell.length_c   1.000
_cell.angle_alpha   90.00
_cell.angle_beta   90.00
_cell.angle_gamma   90.00
#
_symmetry.space_group_name_H-M   'P 1'
#
loop_
_entity.id
_entity.type
_entity.pdbx_description
1 polymer ?
#
loop_
_entity_poly.entity_id
_entity_poly.type
_entity_poly.pdbx_seq_one_letter_code
_entity_poly.pdbx_strand_id
1 'polypeptide(L)'
;MENFNGRKRVEAGDLCERRNGRGVDLNRNWSVDWGKKEKDYDPYEENPGIAPFSEPESQIMRKLAISFEPHIWVNVHSGMKALFMPYDHKNTTPDGLPLQRMKSLLEEVNQLHCEKRCVIGSGGGSVGYFAHGTATDFMYDVVRVPLAFTFEIYGDATAASNDCFKMFNPTDRDSYNTVLEDWSAAFFTVFKLGPHQLGEIQSKASVVKLDKLVSIDEYLDGYLMERRNRYGKKMEVLELGMQEIRTYYRLFLLSSVLLLCMFCSRISKTKTKGSRPIVSAIPL
;
A
#
# COMPACT_ATOMS: atom_id res chain seq x y z
N MET A 1 2.35 9.05 4.56
CA MET A 1 1.17 9.68 5.19
C MET A 1 0.34 10.32 4.08
N GLU A 2 -0.89 9.85 3.87
CA GLU A 2 -1.78 10.33 2.80
C GLU A 2 -2.37 11.71 3.12
N ASN A 3 -2.96 11.87 4.31
CA ASN A 3 -3.63 13.09 4.74
C ASN A 3 -2.72 14.02 5.57
N PHE A 4 -1.74 14.66 4.94
CA PHE A 4 -0.80 15.53 5.65
C PHE A 4 -1.47 16.78 6.27
N ASN A 5 -2.41 17.40 5.57
CA ASN A 5 -3.05 18.63 6.06
C ASN A 5 -4.11 18.37 7.14
N GLY A 6 -4.83 17.24 7.09
CA GLY A 6 -5.68 16.81 8.19
C GLY A 6 -4.87 16.49 9.44
N ARG A 7 -3.74 15.79 9.28
CA ARG A 7 -2.83 15.50 10.40
C ARG A 7 -2.38 16.75 11.14
N LYS A 8 -2.05 17.84 10.42
CA LYS A 8 -1.70 19.13 11.04
C LYS A 8 -2.80 19.70 11.93
N ARG A 9 -4.09 19.50 11.57
CA ARG A 9 -5.22 19.96 12.39
C ARG A 9 -5.33 19.15 13.68
N VAL A 10 -5.20 17.83 13.58
CA VAL A 10 -5.14 16.92 14.74
C VAL A 10 -4.00 17.31 15.68
N GLU A 11 -2.80 17.53 15.15
CA GLU A 11 -1.63 17.94 15.95
C GLU A 11 -1.75 19.36 16.53
N ALA A 12 -2.65 20.19 15.98
CA ALA A 12 -2.99 21.51 16.52
C ALA A 12 -4.10 21.48 17.58
N GLY A 13 -4.61 20.29 17.94
CA GLY A 13 -5.59 20.09 19.01
C GLY A 13 -6.99 19.67 18.56
N ASP A 14 -7.26 19.62 17.26
CA ASP A 14 -8.53 19.10 16.72
C ASP A 14 -8.48 17.56 16.63
N LEU A 15 -8.46 16.91 17.79
CA LEU A 15 -8.18 15.48 17.93
C LEU A 15 -9.20 14.55 17.26
N CYS A 16 -10.37 15.07 16.90
CA CYS A 16 -11.43 14.35 16.20
C CYS A 16 -11.46 14.60 14.68
N GLU A 17 -10.62 15.48 14.14
CA GLU A 17 -10.58 15.71 12.70
C GLU A 17 -10.05 14.47 11.97
N ARG A 18 -10.83 14.02 10.98
CA ARG A 18 -10.53 12.84 10.15
C ARG A 18 -10.39 13.16 8.67
N ARG A 19 -10.90 14.31 8.25
CA ARG A 19 -10.90 14.75 6.85
C ARG A 19 -9.61 15.45 6.49
N ASN A 20 -9.44 15.72 5.21
CA ASN A 20 -8.29 16.46 4.72
C ASN A 20 -8.38 17.97 5.01
N GLY A 21 -7.38 18.73 4.56
CA GLY A 21 -7.31 20.17 4.76
C GLY A 21 -8.49 20.98 4.18
N ARG A 22 -9.27 20.38 3.26
CA ARG A 22 -10.47 20.94 2.63
C ARG A 22 -11.78 20.39 3.20
N GLY A 23 -11.72 19.57 4.26
CA GLY A 23 -12.91 18.97 4.87
C GLY A 23 -13.53 17.86 4.02
N VAL A 24 -12.74 17.12 3.24
CA VAL A 24 -13.19 15.92 2.49
C VAL A 24 -12.67 14.65 3.17
N ASP A 25 -13.54 13.65 3.34
CA ASP A 25 -13.12 12.30 3.72
C ASP A 25 -12.44 11.65 2.51
N LEU A 26 -11.13 11.44 2.62
CA LEU A 26 -10.34 10.83 1.55
C LEU A 26 -10.78 9.40 1.24
N ASN A 27 -11.33 8.67 2.21
CA ASN A 27 -11.87 7.33 2.02
C ASN A 27 -13.37 7.33 1.65
N ARG A 28 -13.89 8.48 1.18
CA ARG A 28 -15.15 8.60 0.41
C ARG A 28 -14.93 9.23 -0.96
N ASN A 29 -13.69 9.59 -1.32
CA ASN A 29 -13.36 10.36 -2.52
C ASN A 29 -12.98 9.49 -3.74
N TRP A 30 -13.23 8.18 -3.73
CA TRP A 30 -12.89 7.26 -4.81
C TRP A 30 -14.11 6.94 -5.68
N SER A 31 -13.91 6.47 -6.92
CA SER A 31 -15.00 6.41 -7.91
C SER A 31 -16.01 5.27 -7.78
N VAL A 32 -15.80 4.28 -6.92
CA VAL A 32 -16.70 3.12 -6.79
C VAL A 32 -17.90 3.50 -5.90
N ASP A 33 -19.11 3.39 -6.44
CA ASP A 33 -20.39 3.81 -5.80
C ASP A 33 -20.36 5.24 -5.22
N TRP A 34 -19.52 6.12 -5.79
CA TRP A 34 -19.24 7.45 -5.25
C TRP A 34 -20.48 8.32 -5.07
N GLY A 35 -20.54 9.06 -3.97
CA GLY A 35 -21.55 10.09 -3.72
C GLY A 35 -22.91 9.55 -3.28
N LYS A 36 -23.08 8.23 -3.20
CA LYS A 36 -24.23 7.60 -2.57
C LYS A 36 -24.20 7.85 -1.06
N LYS A 37 -25.39 8.08 -0.50
CA LYS A 37 -25.60 8.44 0.90
C LYS A 37 -26.56 7.42 1.51
N GLU A 38 -26.10 6.74 2.56
CA GLU A 38 -26.95 5.88 3.36
C GLU A 38 -27.87 6.69 4.28
N LYS A 39 -28.81 6.00 4.95
CA LYS A 39 -29.79 6.68 5.81
C LYS A 39 -29.15 7.39 7.01
N ASP A 40 -28.01 6.88 7.46
CA ASP A 40 -27.19 7.35 8.57
C ASP A 40 -26.04 8.25 8.10
N TYR A 41 -26.06 8.72 6.85
CA TYR A 41 -25.04 9.61 6.29
C TYR A 41 -24.81 10.86 7.13
N ASP A 42 -23.58 11.03 7.61
CA ASP A 42 -23.12 12.26 8.24
C ASP A 42 -22.25 13.10 7.27
N PRO A 43 -22.71 14.27 6.79
CA PRO A 43 -21.91 15.13 5.92
C PRO A 43 -20.64 15.66 6.59
N TYR A 44 -20.57 15.70 7.92
CA TYR A 44 -19.37 16.07 8.63
C TYR A 44 -18.33 14.97 8.57
N GLU A 45 -18.71 13.70 8.69
CA GLU A 45 -17.74 12.58 8.70
C GLU A 45 -17.46 12.03 7.31
N GLU A 46 -18.46 12.05 6.42
CA GLU A 46 -18.47 11.30 5.17
C GLU A 46 -18.50 12.21 3.93
N ASN A 47 -18.09 13.49 4.04
CA ASN A 47 -18.05 14.38 2.89
C ASN A 47 -17.20 13.77 1.75
N PRO A 48 -17.79 13.36 0.61
CA PRO A 48 -17.08 12.62 -0.43
C PRO A 48 -16.32 13.55 -1.39
N GLY A 49 -16.39 14.88 -1.19
CA GLY A 49 -15.88 15.88 -2.12
C GLY A 49 -16.88 16.26 -3.21
N ILE A 50 -16.43 17.05 -4.19
CA ILE A 50 -17.31 17.57 -5.26
C ILE A 50 -17.42 16.63 -6.47
N ALA A 51 -16.50 15.66 -6.57
CA ALA A 51 -16.42 14.65 -7.63
C ALA A 51 -15.52 13.51 -7.12
N PRO A 52 -15.61 12.29 -7.71
CA PRO A 52 -14.62 11.27 -7.44
C PRO A 52 -13.23 11.79 -7.86
N PHE A 53 -12.23 11.54 -7.02
CA PHE A 53 -10.87 12.06 -7.17
C PHE A 53 -10.80 13.59 -7.23
N SER A 54 -11.69 14.31 -6.55
CA SER A 54 -11.56 15.77 -6.43
C SER A 54 -10.32 16.19 -5.63
N GLU A 55 -9.81 15.31 -4.76
CA GLU A 55 -8.69 15.63 -3.87
C GLU A 55 -7.34 15.22 -4.49
N PRO A 56 -6.30 16.09 -4.54
CA PRO A 56 -4.96 15.71 -4.97
C PRO A 56 -4.39 14.47 -4.29
N GLU A 57 -4.72 14.23 -3.01
CA GLU A 57 -4.30 13.07 -2.25
C GLU A 57 -4.75 11.76 -2.94
N SER A 58 -6.06 11.63 -3.22
CA SER A 58 -6.63 10.46 -3.89
C SER A 58 -6.20 10.37 -5.36
N GLN A 59 -6.03 11.51 -6.05
CA GLN A 59 -5.51 11.53 -7.42
C GLN A 59 -4.10 10.95 -7.55
N ILE A 60 -3.20 11.30 -6.61
CA ILE A 60 -1.82 10.79 -6.60
C ILE A 60 -1.83 9.29 -6.34
N MET A 61 -2.57 8.83 -5.32
CA MET A 61 -2.66 7.40 -5.00
C MET A 61 -3.25 6.59 -6.16
N ARG A 62 -4.28 7.10 -6.84
CA ARG A 62 -4.83 6.50 -8.06
C ARG A 62 -3.78 6.36 -9.16
N LYS A 63 -3.04 7.43 -9.46
CA LYS A 63 -2.01 7.40 -10.51
C LYS A 63 -0.91 6.39 -10.18
N LEU A 64 -0.44 6.37 -8.94
CA LEU A 64 0.56 5.42 -8.47
C LEU A 64 0.05 3.99 -8.61
N ALA A 65 -1.14 3.68 -8.11
CA ALA A 65 -1.71 2.33 -8.17
C ALA A 65 -1.88 1.82 -9.60
N ILE A 66 -2.41 2.65 -10.51
CA ILE A 66 -2.56 2.28 -11.93
C ILE A 66 -1.20 2.06 -12.58
N SER A 67 -0.18 2.88 -12.27
CA SER A 67 1.15 2.75 -12.87
C SER A 67 1.99 1.61 -12.30
N PHE A 68 1.77 1.27 -11.02
CA PHE A 68 2.56 0.27 -10.30
C PHE A 68 1.96 -1.14 -10.41
N GLU A 69 0.65 -1.24 -10.67
CA GLU A 69 -0.09 -2.51 -10.76
C GLU A 69 0.17 -3.43 -9.54
N PRO A 70 -0.20 -2.98 -8.31
CA PRO A 70 0.14 -3.74 -7.12
C PRO A 70 -0.57 -5.09 -7.08
N HIS A 71 0.15 -6.11 -6.61
CA HIS A 71 -0.43 -7.41 -6.30
C HIS A 71 -1.19 -7.44 -4.97
N ILE A 72 -0.78 -6.56 -4.04
CA ILE A 72 -1.33 -6.44 -2.69
C ILE A 72 -1.52 -4.96 -2.36
N TRP A 73 -2.69 -4.62 -1.84
CA TRP A 73 -3.03 -3.30 -1.32
C TRP A 73 -3.50 -3.43 0.12
N VAL A 74 -2.99 -2.58 1.01
CA VAL A 74 -3.43 -2.50 2.41
C VAL A 74 -3.68 -1.04 2.76
N ASN A 75 -4.92 -0.71 3.09
CA ASN A 75 -5.36 0.59 3.59
C ASN A 75 -5.42 0.55 5.13
N VAL A 76 -4.59 1.30 5.83
CA VAL A 76 -4.45 1.19 7.30
C VAL A 76 -5.23 2.30 8.00
N HIS A 77 -6.12 1.91 8.91
CA HIS A 77 -7.03 2.73 9.70
C HIS A 77 -6.98 2.34 11.17
N SER A 78 -7.62 3.14 12.01
CA SER A 78 -7.93 2.81 13.39
C SER A 78 -9.34 3.30 13.74
N GLY A 79 -9.86 2.83 14.88
CA GLY A 79 -11.21 3.05 15.38
C GLY A 79 -11.87 1.76 15.85
N MET A 80 -11.37 0.63 15.36
CA MET A 80 -11.76 -0.70 15.77
C MET A 80 -10.63 -1.71 15.54
N LYS A 81 -10.91 -3.00 15.79
CA LYS A 81 -9.99 -4.11 15.48
C LYS A 81 -10.61 -5.00 14.42
N ALA A 82 -10.18 -4.85 13.18
CA ALA A 82 -10.73 -5.59 12.06
C ALA A 82 -9.76 -5.70 10.88
N LEU A 83 -10.01 -6.70 10.06
CA LEU A 83 -9.30 -7.02 8.84
C LEU A 83 -10.35 -7.21 7.74
N PHE A 84 -10.59 -6.16 6.97
CA PHE A 84 -11.58 -6.20 5.91
C PHE A 84 -10.95 -6.59 4.58
N MET A 85 -11.74 -7.33 3.81
CA MET A 85 -11.63 -7.44 2.38
C MET A 85 -12.84 -6.73 1.75
N PRO A 86 -12.86 -6.51 0.42
CA PRO A 86 -14.03 -5.98 -0.24
C PRO A 86 -15.30 -6.78 0.10
N TYR A 87 -16.48 -6.20 0.00
CA TYR A 87 -16.71 -4.80 -0.38
C TYR A 87 -17.03 -3.92 0.83
N ASP A 88 -16.66 -2.65 0.75
CA ASP A 88 -17.02 -1.65 1.77
C ASP A 88 -18.42 -1.07 1.50
N HIS A 89 -18.80 -0.88 0.23
CA HIS A 89 -20.09 -0.27 -0.16
C HIS A 89 -21.30 -1.22 -0.14
N LYS A 90 -21.11 -2.51 0.17
CA LYS A 90 -22.19 -3.53 0.16
C LYS A 90 -21.90 -4.70 1.09
N ASN A 91 -22.97 -5.36 1.55
CA ASN A 91 -22.93 -6.51 2.45
C ASN A 91 -22.58 -7.84 1.75
N THR A 92 -21.52 -7.85 0.96
CA THR A 92 -21.04 -9.07 0.29
C THR A 92 -19.53 -9.05 0.23
N THR A 93 -18.90 -10.21 0.31
CA THR A 93 -17.50 -10.36 -0.09
C THR A 93 -17.42 -10.70 -1.59
N PRO A 94 -16.24 -10.64 -2.20
CA PRO A 94 -15.93 -11.43 -3.38
C PRO A 94 -16.29 -12.89 -3.17
N ASP A 95 -16.48 -13.61 -4.27
CA ASP A 95 -16.83 -15.04 -4.26
C ASP A 95 -15.66 -15.90 -4.76
N GLY A 96 -15.75 -17.21 -4.50
CA GLY A 96 -14.84 -18.20 -5.05
C GLY A 96 -13.38 -18.03 -4.60
N LEU A 97 -12.47 -18.07 -5.56
CA LEU A 97 -11.04 -18.11 -5.30
C LEU A 97 -10.47 -16.82 -4.66
N PRO A 98 -10.85 -15.60 -5.10
CA PRO A 98 -10.49 -14.36 -4.40
C PRO A 98 -10.83 -14.39 -2.91
N LEU A 99 -12.05 -14.82 -2.54
CA LEU A 99 -12.48 -14.94 -1.15
C LEU A 99 -11.58 -15.88 -0.36
N GLN A 100 -11.36 -17.09 -0.88
CA GLN A 100 -10.57 -18.11 -0.19
C GLN A 100 -9.14 -17.60 0.10
N ARG A 101 -8.52 -16.94 -0.87
CA ARG A 101 -7.16 -16.40 -0.75
C ARG A 101 -7.06 -15.24 0.22
N MET A 102 -7.96 -14.27 0.10
CA MET A 102 -8.01 -13.12 1.01
C MET A 102 -8.30 -13.59 2.43
N LYS A 103 -9.33 -14.42 2.61
CA LYS A 103 -9.71 -14.95 3.92
C LYS A 103 -8.58 -15.74 4.58
N SER A 104 -7.94 -16.66 3.85
CA SER A 104 -6.81 -17.44 4.37
C SER A 104 -5.66 -16.53 4.85
N LEU A 105 -5.31 -15.49 4.08
CA LEU A 105 -4.27 -14.55 4.50
C LEU A 105 -4.67 -13.76 5.75
N LEU A 106 -5.91 -13.27 5.80
CA LEU A 106 -6.40 -12.48 6.93
C LEU A 106 -6.54 -13.32 8.21
N GLU A 107 -6.91 -14.60 8.11
CA GLU A 107 -6.96 -15.52 9.25
C GLU A 107 -5.57 -15.73 9.87
N GLU A 108 -4.55 -15.91 9.05
CA GLU A 108 -3.15 -16.00 9.51
C GLU A 108 -2.66 -14.69 10.15
N VAL A 109 -2.97 -13.53 9.54
CA VAL A 109 -2.63 -12.22 10.12
C VAL A 109 -3.35 -12.02 11.46
N ASN A 110 -4.64 -12.35 11.55
CA ASN A 110 -5.42 -12.22 12.78
C ASN A 110 -4.87 -13.11 13.90
N GLN A 111 -4.52 -14.34 13.57
CA GLN A 111 -3.95 -15.29 14.51
C GLN A 111 -2.60 -14.83 15.06
N LEU A 112 -1.73 -14.30 14.20
CA LEU A 112 -0.36 -13.94 14.57
C LEU A 112 -0.23 -12.54 15.18
N HIS A 113 -1.04 -11.58 14.74
CA HIS A 113 -0.82 -10.14 15.00
C HIS A 113 -2.06 -9.40 15.54
N CYS A 114 -3.18 -10.10 15.75
CA CYS A 114 -4.35 -9.49 16.37
C CYS A 114 -4.98 -10.40 17.44
N GLU A 115 -4.27 -11.45 17.88
CA GLU A 115 -4.70 -12.40 18.91
C GLU A 115 -6.10 -12.99 18.65
N LYS A 116 -6.49 -13.17 17.39
CA LYS A 116 -7.85 -13.59 16.98
C LYS A 116 -8.97 -12.63 17.42
N ARG A 117 -8.63 -11.38 17.77
CA ARG A 117 -9.58 -10.35 18.19
C ARG A 117 -10.11 -9.53 17.02
N CYS A 118 -9.48 -9.57 15.85
CA CYS A 118 -9.93 -8.81 14.69
C CYS A 118 -11.13 -9.49 14.02
N VAL A 119 -12.14 -8.71 13.68
CA VAL A 119 -13.24 -9.15 12.81
C VAL A 119 -12.72 -9.32 11.38
N ILE A 120 -13.07 -10.42 10.70
CA ILE A 120 -12.71 -10.66 9.29
C ILE A 120 -13.98 -10.71 8.43
N GLY A 121 -13.99 -9.97 7.33
CA GLY A 121 -15.08 -10.04 6.36
C GLY A 121 -15.15 -8.83 5.43
N SER A 122 -16.33 -8.58 4.87
CA SER A 122 -16.60 -7.39 4.05
C SER A 122 -16.66 -6.15 4.95
N GLY A 123 -16.05 -5.03 4.55
CA GLY A 123 -16.16 -3.78 5.31
C GLY A 123 -17.61 -3.36 5.55
N GLY A 124 -18.44 -3.43 4.51
CA GLY A 124 -19.87 -3.09 4.60
C GLY A 124 -20.69 -4.09 5.41
N GLY A 125 -20.38 -5.39 5.29
CA GLY A 125 -21.13 -6.46 5.93
C GLY A 125 -20.75 -6.73 7.39
N SER A 126 -19.48 -6.58 7.75
CA SER A 126 -18.95 -6.91 9.08
C SER A 126 -19.14 -5.79 10.10
N VAL A 127 -19.22 -4.53 9.65
CA VAL A 127 -19.40 -3.35 10.53
C VAL A 127 -20.87 -2.92 10.59
N GLY A 128 -21.68 -3.29 9.59
CA GLY A 128 -23.09 -2.93 9.51
C GLY A 128 -23.35 -1.51 9.01
N TYR A 129 -22.34 -0.85 8.45
CA TYR A 129 -22.41 0.46 7.81
C TYR A 129 -21.72 0.39 6.43
N PHE A 130 -22.34 0.96 5.40
CA PHE A 130 -21.81 0.93 4.03
C PHE A 130 -21.01 2.18 3.72
N ALA A 131 -19.72 1.99 3.44
CA ALA A 131 -18.83 3.06 3.05
C ALA A 131 -18.74 3.12 1.51
N HIS A 132 -19.15 4.25 0.94
CA HIS A 132 -19.15 4.49 -0.51
C HIS A 132 -17.90 5.26 -0.94
N GLY A 133 -17.36 4.98 -2.12
CA GLY A 133 -16.18 5.69 -2.63
C GLY A 133 -14.92 5.44 -1.82
N THR A 134 -14.68 4.20 -1.39
CA THR A 134 -13.47 3.82 -0.63
C THR A 134 -12.29 3.47 -1.51
N ALA A 135 -11.07 3.59 -0.95
CA ALA A 135 -9.85 3.20 -1.64
C ALA A 135 -9.81 1.70 -1.95
N THR A 136 -10.21 0.86 -0.98
CA THR A 136 -10.11 -0.59 -1.08
C THR A 136 -11.03 -1.14 -2.18
N ASP A 137 -12.26 -0.65 -2.28
CA ASP A 137 -13.17 -1.03 -3.35
C ASP A 137 -12.65 -0.59 -4.73
N PHE A 138 -12.09 0.61 -4.85
CA PHE A 138 -11.46 1.06 -6.10
C PHE A 138 -10.26 0.20 -6.51
N MET A 139 -9.40 -0.14 -5.54
CA MET A 139 -8.23 -1.00 -5.79
C MET A 139 -8.65 -2.38 -6.28
N TYR A 140 -9.71 -2.93 -5.71
CA TYR A 140 -10.24 -4.23 -6.11
C TYR A 140 -10.96 -4.19 -7.47
N ASP A 141 -11.94 -3.31 -7.64
CA ASP A 141 -12.82 -3.31 -8.82
C ASP A 141 -12.22 -2.65 -10.06
N VAL A 142 -11.43 -1.59 -9.88
CA VAL A 142 -10.91 -0.79 -11.00
C VAL A 142 -9.46 -1.13 -11.30
N VAL A 143 -8.60 -1.11 -10.27
CA VAL A 143 -7.16 -1.42 -10.46
C VAL A 143 -6.91 -2.93 -10.57
N ARG A 144 -7.89 -3.76 -10.15
CA ARG A 144 -7.80 -5.23 -10.19
C ARG A 144 -6.67 -5.79 -9.34
N VAL A 145 -6.39 -5.14 -8.20
CA VAL A 145 -5.46 -5.65 -7.19
C VAL A 145 -5.98 -6.99 -6.67
N PRO A 146 -5.24 -8.10 -6.82
CA PRO A 146 -5.73 -9.43 -6.44
C PRO A 146 -6.06 -9.56 -4.95
N LEU A 147 -5.28 -8.90 -4.09
CA LEU A 147 -5.41 -8.94 -2.63
C LEU A 147 -5.50 -7.50 -2.11
N ALA A 148 -6.72 -6.97 -1.96
CA ALA A 148 -6.97 -5.63 -1.46
C ALA A 148 -7.62 -5.69 -0.07
N PHE A 149 -7.11 -4.91 0.88
CA PHE A 149 -7.54 -4.96 2.27
C PHE A 149 -7.67 -3.59 2.91
N THR A 150 -8.55 -3.50 3.92
CA THR A 150 -8.58 -2.41 4.92
C THR A 150 -8.26 -3.00 6.28
N PHE A 151 -7.23 -2.50 6.95
CA PHE A 151 -6.83 -2.94 8.30
C PHE A 151 -7.21 -1.89 9.32
N GLU A 152 -8.03 -2.25 10.28
CA GLU A 152 -8.36 -1.45 11.46
C GLU A 152 -7.52 -1.97 12.62
N ILE A 153 -6.45 -1.25 12.95
CA ILE A 153 -5.33 -1.81 13.73
C ILE A 153 -5.49 -1.62 15.25
N TYR A 154 -6.35 -0.68 15.65
CA TYR A 154 -6.56 -0.32 17.04
C TYR A 154 -7.93 0.32 17.20
N GLY A 155 -8.59 0.05 18.32
CA GLY A 155 -9.78 0.80 18.73
C GLY A 155 -10.07 0.54 20.21
N ASP A 156 -10.43 1.60 20.93
CA ASP A 156 -10.88 1.52 22.32
C ASP A 156 -12.37 1.84 22.41
N ALA A 157 -13.19 0.80 22.52
CA ALA A 157 -14.64 0.92 22.66
C ALA A 157 -15.09 1.51 24.02
N THR A 158 -14.17 1.68 24.98
CA THR A 158 -14.44 2.31 26.27
C THR A 158 -14.20 3.82 26.26
N ALA A 159 -13.64 4.37 25.17
CA ALA A 159 -13.46 5.80 25.01
C ALA A 159 -14.82 6.52 24.95
N ALA A 160 -14.89 7.72 25.53
CA ALA A 160 -16.04 8.59 25.33
C ALA A 160 -16.09 9.05 23.86
N SER A 161 -17.29 9.38 23.35
CA SER A 161 -17.47 9.79 21.95
C SER A 161 -16.69 11.06 21.57
N ASN A 162 -16.30 11.88 22.54
CA ASN A 162 -15.48 13.07 22.34
C ASN A 162 -13.97 12.84 22.63
N ASP A 163 -13.57 11.66 23.11
CA ASP A 163 -12.17 11.30 23.35
C ASP A 163 -11.59 10.53 22.15
N CYS A 164 -11.49 11.22 21.02
CA CYS A 164 -11.01 10.63 19.78
C CYS A 164 -9.56 10.17 19.89
N PHE A 165 -8.72 10.83 20.69
CA PHE A 165 -7.34 10.39 20.84
C PHE A 165 -7.28 8.99 21.43
N LYS A 166 -7.98 8.73 22.54
CA LYS A 166 -8.07 7.40 23.15
C LYS A 166 -8.79 6.39 22.25
N MET A 167 -9.84 6.81 21.56
CA MET A 167 -10.60 5.93 20.66
C MET A 167 -9.70 5.36 19.55
N PHE A 168 -8.84 6.21 18.96
CA PHE A 168 -8.05 5.89 17.77
C PHE A 168 -6.59 5.54 18.06
N ASN A 169 -6.09 5.74 19.28
CA ASN A 169 -4.69 5.55 19.64
C ASN A 169 -4.51 4.93 21.03
N PRO A 170 -3.51 4.04 21.21
CA PRO A 170 -3.11 3.59 22.53
C PRO A 170 -2.58 4.78 23.36
N THR A 171 -3.08 4.91 24.58
CA THR A 171 -2.73 6.02 25.49
C THR A 171 -1.60 5.70 26.46
N ASP A 172 -1.26 4.43 26.63
CA ASP A 172 -0.16 3.97 27.46
C ASP A 172 0.96 3.35 26.62
N ARG A 173 2.17 3.32 27.18
CA ARG A 173 3.38 2.91 26.48
C ARG A 173 3.40 1.43 26.10
N ASP A 174 2.82 0.58 26.93
CA ASP A 174 2.85 -0.86 26.71
C ASP A 174 1.92 -1.23 25.57
N SER A 175 0.67 -0.74 25.61
CA SER A 175 -0.28 -0.86 24.51
C SER A 175 0.26 -0.26 23.21
N TYR A 176 0.93 0.90 23.27
CA TYR A 176 1.57 1.51 22.11
C TYR A 176 2.63 0.60 21.49
N ASN A 177 3.53 0.04 22.32
CA ASN A 177 4.58 -0.85 21.83
C ASN A 177 3.99 -2.13 21.25
N THR A 178 2.99 -2.75 21.90
CA THR A 178 2.32 -3.95 21.40
C THR A 178 1.68 -3.69 20.02
N VAL A 179 0.90 -2.62 19.88
CA VAL A 179 0.28 -2.27 18.59
C VAL A 179 1.35 -2.02 17.53
N LEU A 180 2.44 -1.33 17.87
CA LEU A 180 3.52 -1.07 16.92
C LEU A 180 4.24 -2.35 16.49
N GLU A 181 4.56 -3.24 17.43
CA GLU A 181 5.24 -4.50 17.17
C GLU A 181 4.37 -5.44 16.33
N ASP A 182 3.13 -5.67 16.74
CA ASP A 182 2.18 -6.54 16.03
C ASP A 182 1.97 -6.08 14.58
N TRP A 183 1.64 -4.81 14.38
CA TRP A 183 1.27 -4.33 13.05
C TRP A 183 2.46 -4.04 12.15
N SER A 184 3.64 -3.76 12.69
CA SER A 184 4.87 -3.74 11.90
C SER A 184 5.27 -5.15 11.44
N ALA A 185 5.09 -6.16 12.30
CA ALA A 185 5.32 -7.56 11.97
C ALA A 185 4.29 -8.12 10.97
N ALA A 186 3.04 -7.67 11.03
CA ALA A 186 1.96 -8.08 10.15
C ALA A 186 2.31 -7.90 8.66
N PHE A 187 2.97 -6.80 8.29
CA PHE A 187 3.40 -6.59 6.90
C PHE A 187 4.41 -7.63 6.43
N PHE A 188 5.31 -8.10 7.30
CA PHE A 188 6.21 -9.20 6.95
C PHE A 188 5.47 -10.52 6.74
N THR A 189 4.44 -10.80 7.54
CA THR A 189 3.54 -11.93 7.30
C THR A 189 2.82 -11.81 5.96
N VAL A 190 2.30 -10.63 5.63
CA VAL A 190 1.67 -10.36 4.33
C VAL A 190 2.66 -10.55 3.17
N PHE A 191 3.88 -10.04 3.29
CA PHE A 191 4.92 -10.24 2.26
C PHE A 191 5.35 -11.69 2.11
N LYS A 192 5.40 -12.45 3.21
CA LYS A 192 5.76 -13.86 3.19
C LYS A 192 4.66 -14.73 2.59
N LEU A 193 3.41 -14.50 3.01
CA LEU A 193 2.28 -15.37 2.67
C LEU A 193 1.56 -14.95 1.39
N GLY A 194 1.54 -13.65 1.07
CA GLY A 194 0.88 -13.09 -0.11
C GLY A 194 1.28 -13.76 -1.42
N PRO A 195 2.58 -13.98 -1.72
CA PRO A 195 3.01 -14.68 -2.92
C PRO A 195 2.47 -16.11 -3.04
N HIS A 196 2.22 -16.82 -1.94
CA HIS A 196 1.61 -18.15 -2.00
C HIS A 196 0.14 -18.08 -2.42
N GLN A 197 -0.59 -17.09 -1.90
CA GLN A 197 -1.97 -16.81 -2.30
C GLN A 197 -2.07 -16.35 -3.75
N LEU A 198 -1.04 -15.68 -4.26
CA LEU A 198 -0.94 -15.24 -5.66
C LEU A 198 -0.42 -16.34 -6.59
N GLY A 199 0.51 -17.19 -6.14
CA GLY A 199 1.28 -18.15 -6.94
C GLY A 199 0.47 -19.33 -7.49
N GLU A 200 -0.69 -19.62 -6.91
CA GLU A 200 -1.69 -20.48 -7.53
C GLU A 200 -2.19 -19.95 -8.90
N ILE A 201 -1.89 -18.70 -9.26
CA ILE A 201 -2.17 -18.14 -10.61
C ILE A 201 -1.19 -18.73 -11.65
N GLN A 202 0.06 -19.01 -11.29
CA GLN A 202 1.07 -19.44 -12.27
C GLN A 202 1.02 -20.94 -12.59
N SER A 203 0.57 -21.80 -11.68
CA SER A 203 0.49 -23.25 -11.92
C SER A 203 -0.65 -23.65 -12.87
N LYS A 204 -1.66 -22.80 -13.09
CA LYS A 204 -2.75 -23.02 -14.06
C LYS A 204 -2.72 -22.12 -15.30
N ALA A 205 -2.12 -20.93 -15.23
CA ALA A 205 -2.07 -19.99 -16.36
C ALA A 205 -0.89 -20.21 -17.33
N SER A 206 0.15 -20.96 -16.90
CA SER A 206 1.35 -21.24 -17.70
C SER A 206 1.09 -22.07 -18.96
N VAL A 207 -0.10 -22.63 -19.14
CA VAL A 207 -0.50 -23.39 -20.35
C VAL A 207 -1.16 -22.51 -21.43
N VAL A 208 -1.56 -21.25 -21.13
CA VAL A 208 -2.49 -20.49 -22.03
C VAL A 208 -1.94 -19.16 -22.58
N LYS A 209 -0.81 -18.61 -22.10
CA LYS A 209 -0.36 -17.27 -22.51
C LYS A 209 1.08 -17.19 -23.03
N LEU A 210 1.38 -17.89 -24.14
CA LEU A 210 2.60 -17.64 -24.91
C LEU A 210 2.39 -16.71 -26.13
N ASP A 211 1.15 -16.38 -26.50
CA ASP A 211 0.87 -15.77 -27.83
C ASP A 211 0.50 -14.28 -27.84
N LYS A 212 0.69 -13.51 -26.76
CA LYS A 212 0.45 -12.05 -26.79
C LYS A 212 1.50 -11.27 -26.02
N LEU A 213 2.68 -11.11 -26.62
CA LEU A 213 3.60 -10.03 -26.29
C LEU A 213 3.40 -8.93 -27.34
N VAL A 214 2.76 -7.83 -26.98
CA VAL A 214 2.68 -6.62 -27.80
C VAL A 214 3.84 -5.71 -27.39
N SER A 215 4.59 -5.21 -28.37
CA SER A 215 5.77 -4.37 -28.15
C SER A 215 5.40 -3.04 -27.49
N ILE A 216 6.26 -2.58 -26.57
CA ILE A 216 6.13 -1.31 -25.85
C ILE A 216 6.09 -0.10 -26.79
N ASP A 217 6.67 -0.24 -27.98
CA ASP A 217 6.70 0.80 -29.01
C ASP A 217 5.30 1.07 -29.58
N GLU A 218 4.44 0.04 -29.68
CA GLU A 218 3.08 0.16 -30.22
C GLU A 218 2.13 0.90 -29.25
N TYR A 219 2.40 0.79 -27.94
CA TYR A 219 1.67 1.53 -26.90
C TYR A 219 2.06 3.02 -26.85
N LEU A 220 3.34 3.33 -27.10
CA LEU A 220 3.85 4.70 -27.08
C LEU A 220 3.40 5.51 -28.31
N ASP A 221 3.34 4.88 -29.48
CA ASP A 221 2.87 5.55 -30.70
C ASP A 221 1.39 5.92 -30.64
N GLY A 222 0.55 5.09 -30.00
CA GLY A 222 -0.87 5.39 -29.80
C GLY A 222 -1.12 6.56 -28.83
N TYR A 223 -0.32 6.67 -27.77
CA TYR A 223 -0.52 7.66 -26.70
C TYR A 223 0.00 9.07 -27.08
N LEU A 224 1.01 9.16 -27.95
CA LEU A 224 1.61 10.43 -28.36
C LEU A 224 0.80 11.18 -29.43
N MET A 225 -0.01 10.48 -30.23
CA MET A 225 -0.85 11.10 -31.27
C MET A 225 -2.04 11.89 -30.70
N GLU A 226 -2.58 11.50 -29.54
CA GLU A 226 -3.78 12.12 -28.96
C GLU A 226 -3.54 13.49 -28.31
N ARG A 227 -2.29 13.85 -27.98
CA ARG A 227 -1.98 15.09 -27.25
C ARG A 227 -1.50 16.26 -28.09
N ARG A 228 -1.47 16.15 -29.42
CA ARG A 228 -0.88 17.20 -30.28
C ARG A 228 -1.76 18.43 -30.54
N ASN A 229 -2.89 18.60 -29.85
CA ASN A 229 -3.73 19.79 -30.01
C ASN A 229 -4.08 20.46 -28.67
N ARG A 230 -3.50 21.67 -28.49
CA ARG A 230 -3.80 22.78 -27.54
C ARG A 230 -2.74 22.98 -26.44
N TYR A 231 -2.03 24.10 -26.57
CA TYR A 231 -1.07 24.73 -25.65
C TYR A 231 0.36 24.17 -25.61
N GLY A 232 1.20 24.67 -26.55
CA GLY A 232 2.63 24.36 -26.69
C GLY A 232 3.57 25.05 -25.71
N LYS A 233 3.38 24.91 -24.39
CA LYS A 233 4.40 25.35 -23.41
C LYS A 233 4.28 24.65 -22.04
N LYS A 234 4.63 23.35 -21.97
CA LYS A 234 4.95 22.65 -20.68
C LYS A 234 5.53 21.23 -20.87
N MET A 235 6.60 21.06 -21.66
CA MET A 235 7.37 19.80 -21.73
C MET A 235 8.68 19.82 -20.94
N GLU A 236 9.26 21.00 -20.68
CA GLU A 236 10.62 21.10 -20.13
C GLU A 236 10.77 20.60 -18.68
N VAL A 237 9.74 20.74 -17.83
CA VAL A 237 9.85 20.39 -16.39
C VAL A 237 9.82 18.88 -16.14
N LEU A 238 9.05 18.13 -16.94
CA LEU A 238 8.95 16.68 -16.84
C LEU A 238 10.19 15.99 -17.42
N GLU A 239 10.75 16.57 -18.50
CA GLU A 239 11.97 16.09 -19.13
C GLU A 239 13.19 16.31 -18.23
N LEU A 240 13.29 17.46 -17.56
CA LEU A 240 14.33 17.73 -16.56
C LEU A 240 14.28 16.72 -15.41
N GLY A 241 13.09 16.49 -14.83
CA GLY A 241 12.92 15.56 -13.71
C GLY A 241 13.29 14.12 -14.06
N MET A 242 12.92 13.66 -15.27
CA MET A 242 13.32 12.33 -15.74
C MET A 242 14.81 12.23 -16.07
N GLN A 243 15.44 13.31 -16.54
CA GLN A 243 16.87 13.37 -16.80
C GLN A 243 17.69 13.33 -15.50
N GLU A 244 17.23 14.00 -14.45
CA GLU A 244 17.84 13.93 -13.13
C GLU A 244 17.74 12.52 -12.54
N ILE A 245 16.56 11.88 -12.59
CA ILE A 245 16.37 10.50 -12.10
C ILE A 245 17.28 9.50 -12.83
N ARG A 246 17.42 9.61 -14.16
CA ARG A 246 18.35 8.78 -14.95
C ARG A 246 19.80 9.01 -14.54
N THR A 247 20.16 10.23 -14.18
CA THR A 247 21.52 10.58 -13.74
C THR A 247 21.80 10.01 -12.35
N TYR A 248 20.88 10.15 -11.40
CA TYR A 248 20.99 9.53 -10.07
C TYR A 248 21.08 8.01 -10.14
N TYR A 249 20.28 7.37 -11.00
CA TYR A 249 20.33 5.93 -11.20
C TYR A 249 21.67 5.45 -11.76
N ARG A 250 22.24 6.17 -12.73
CA ARG A 250 23.58 5.87 -13.28
C ARG A 250 24.68 6.03 -12.23
N LEU A 251 24.62 7.08 -11.41
CA LEU A 251 25.57 7.32 -10.32
C LEU A 251 25.46 6.25 -9.23
N PHE A 252 24.24 5.82 -8.90
CA PHE A 252 24.00 4.74 -7.94
C PHE A 252 24.52 3.39 -8.42
N LEU A 253 24.33 3.05 -9.71
CA LEU A 253 24.92 1.85 -10.30
C LEU A 253 26.45 1.90 -10.31
N LEU A 254 27.02 3.05 -10.69
CA LEU A 254 28.48 3.23 -10.69
C LEU A 254 29.06 3.07 -9.27
N SER A 255 28.45 3.68 -8.26
CA SER A 255 28.90 3.57 -6.87
C SER A 255 28.78 2.14 -6.34
N SER A 256 27.71 1.43 -6.69
CA SER A 256 27.51 0.02 -6.34
C SER A 256 28.57 -0.89 -6.95
N VAL A 257 28.91 -0.69 -8.23
CA VAL A 257 29.96 -1.44 -8.92
C VAL A 257 31.34 -1.15 -8.32
N LEU A 258 31.66 0.12 -8.02
CA LEU A 258 32.92 0.48 -7.37
C LEU A 258 33.04 -0.12 -5.97
N LEU A 259 31.97 -0.11 -5.18
CA LEU A 259 31.92 -0.78 -3.88
C LEU A 259 32.17 -2.29 -4.00
N LEU A 260 31.55 -2.94 -4.99
CA LEU A 260 31.76 -4.36 -5.27
C LEU A 260 33.24 -4.64 -5.62
N CYS A 261 33.84 -3.83 -6.50
CA CYS A 261 35.26 -3.95 -6.87
C CYS A 261 36.21 -3.72 -5.69
N MET A 262 35.92 -2.76 -4.81
CA MET A 262 36.69 -2.53 -3.58
C MET A 262 36.59 -3.72 -2.62
N PHE A 263 35.41 -4.33 -2.50
CA PHE A 263 35.18 -5.51 -1.68
C PHE A 263 35.93 -6.73 -2.23
N CYS A 264 35.85 -6.98 -3.54
CA CYS A 264 36.58 -8.06 -4.21
C CYS A 264 38.10 -7.87 -4.11
N SER A 265 38.60 -6.63 -4.21
CA SER A 265 40.02 -6.31 -4.08
C SER A 265 40.55 -6.52 -2.65
N ARG A 266 39.73 -6.23 -1.63
CA ARG A 266 40.07 -6.52 -0.22
C ARG A 266 40.14 -8.03 0.06
N ILE A 267 39.20 -8.81 -0.49
CA ILE A 267 39.17 -10.27 -0.36
C ILE A 267 40.34 -10.93 -1.10
N SER A 268 40.75 -10.37 -2.24
CA SER A 268 41.94 -10.84 -2.98
C SER A 268 43.23 -10.61 -2.19
N LYS A 269 43.38 -9.44 -1.56
CA LYS A 269 44.57 -9.10 -0.73
C LYS A 269 44.66 -9.89 0.58
N THR A 270 43.55 -10.35 1.14
CA THR A 270 43.58 -11.23 2.33
C THR A 270 43.96 -12.67 1.98
N LYS A 271 43.64 -13.16 0.77
CA LYS A 271 44.08 -14.49 0.30
C LYS A 271 45.58 -14.56 -0.03
N THR A 272 46.20 -13.49 -0.52
CA THR A 272 47.64 -13.49 -0.86
C THR A 272 48.58 -13.31 0.34
N LYS A 273 48.10 -12.86 1.51
CA LYS A 273 48.90 -12.81 2.75
C LYS A 273 48.98 -14.14 3.53
N GLY A 274 48.21 -15.16 3.12
CA GLY A 274 48.15 -16.47 3.80
C GLY A 274 49.07 -17.57 3.27
N SER A 275 49.94 -17.30 2.28
CA SER A 275 50.86 -18.29 1.72
C SER A 275 52.31 -17.83 1.78
N ARG A 276 52.96 -18.03 2.93
CA ARG A 276 54.43 -18.17 3.00
C ARG A 276 54.74 -19.66 3.05
N PRO A 277 55.59 -20.21 2.16
CA PRO A 277 56.05 -21.58 2.30
C PRO A 277 57.04 -21.66 3.47
N ILE A 278 56.82 -22.63 4.35
CA ILE A 278 57.74 -23.03 5.41
C ILE A 278 58.96 -23.65 4.74
N VAL A 279 60.12 -23.00 4.83
CA VAL A 279 61.40 -23.61 4.47
C VAL A 279 61.98 -24.27 5.72
N SER A 280 62.15 -25.59 5.63
CA SER A 280 62.84 -26.44 6.61
C SER A 280 64.33 -26.07 6.68
N ALA A 281 64.85 -25.88 7.90
CA ALA A 281 66.27 -25.84 8.17
C ALA A 281 66.75 -27.24 8.59
N ILE A 282 67.71 -27.79 7.84
CA ILE A 282 68.48 -28.99 8.15
C ILE A 282 69.67 -28.58 9.03
N PRO A 283 70.10 -29.40 10.01
CA PRO A 283 71.14 -29.02 10.97
C PRO A 283 72.55 -29.33 10.47
N LEU A 284 73.50 -28.45 10.81
CA LEU A 284 74.95 -28.68 10.96
C LEU A 284 75.51 -27.65 11.94
#